data_AF-A0A4R3LVR0-F1
#
_entry.id   AF-A0A4R3LVR0-F1
#
_cell.length_a   1.000
_cell.length_b   1.000
_cell.length_c   1.000
_cell.angle_alpha   90.00
_cell.angle_beta   90.00
_cell.angle_gamma   90.00
#
_symmetry.space_group_name_H-M   'P 1'
#
loop_
_entity.id
_entity.type
_entity.pdbx_description
1 polymer ?
#
loop_
_entity_poly.entity_id
_entity_poly.type
_entity_poly.pdbx_seq_one_letter_code
_entity_poly.pdbx_strand_id
1 'polypeptide(L)'
;MARDRKTRPGPTKRHGQAARADCERVVRAGAELYDRARHLPRLARATPQEIASGDRAVGRILLARLMRALRSERRRGRAGHWSYDLNRHIALMQAIAAERARLMALDDATAARHAGEERPTANGR
;
A
#
# COMPACT_ATOMS: atom_id res chain seq x y z
N MET A 1 19.61 -19.65 -47.94
CA MET A 1 19.05 -18.35 -47.48
C MET A 1 18.79 -18.43 -45.98
N ALA A 2 19.83 -18.18 -45.16
CA ALA A 2 19.72 -18.25 -43.69
C ALA A 2 19.22 -16.89 -43.17
N ARG A 3 18.10 -16.89 -42.44
CA ARG A 3 17.57 -15.68 -41.81
C ARG A 3 18.45 -15.33 -40.60
N ASP A 4 19.20 -14.24 -40.75
CA ASP A 4 20.03 -13.65 -39.71
C ASP A 4 19.17 -13.28 -38.50
N ARG A 5 19.33 -14.02 -37.39
CA ARG A 5 18.59 -13.79 -36.15
C ARG A 5 19.26 -12.63 -35.41
N LYS A 6 18.89 -11.41 -35.76
CA LYS A 6 19.32 -10.18 -35.06
C LYS A 6 19.02 -10.32 -33.57
N THR A 7 20.07 -10.48 -32.76
CA THR A 7 20.00 -10.56 -31.31
C THR A 7 19.41 -9.27 -30.76
N ARG A 8 18.22 -9.34 -30.15
CA ARG A 8 17.68 -8.20 -29.39
C ARG A 8 18.56 -7.99 -28.16
N PRO A 9 19.11 -6.79 -27.93
CA PRO A 9 19.87 -6.52 -26.72
C PRO A 9 18.97 -6.75 -25.50
N GLY A 10 19.47 -7.50 -24.51
CA GLY A 10 18.77 -7.78 -23.27
C GLY A 10 18.51 -6.52 -22.45
N PRO A 11 17.58 -6.55 -21.48
CA PRO A 11 17.23 -5.39 -20.67
C PRO A 11 18.45 -4.90 -19.88
N THR A 12 18.85 -3.63 -20.09
CA THR A 12 19.96 -3.03 -19.33
C THR A 12 19.50 -2.58 -17.94
N LYS A 13 20.43 -2.39 -16.99
CA LYS A 13 20.12 -1.92 -15.62
C LYS A 13 19.24 -0.66 -15.58
N ARG A 14 19.43 0.26 -16.54
CA ARG A 14 18.60 1.46 -16.70
C ARG A 14 17.14 1.15 -17.02
N HIS A 15 16.87 0.14 -17.85
CA HIS A 15 15.51 -0.31 -18.15
C HIS A 15 14.82 -0.88 -16.90
N GLY A 16 15.58 -1.59 -16.05
CA GLY A 16 15.05 -2.10 -14.77
C GLY A 16 14.73 -0.99 -13.76
N GLN A 17 15.56 0.05 -13.67
CA GLN A 17 15.31 1.19 -12.80
C GLN A 17 14.11 2.03 -13.26
N ALA A 18 14.02 2.32 -14.57
CA ALA A 18 12.89 3.04 -15.14
C ALA A 18 11.57 2.28 -14.92
N ALA A 19 11.55 0.98 -15.21
CA ALA A 19 10.36 0.15 -14.99
C ALA A 19 9.94 0.12 -13.50
N ARG A 20 10.90 0.09 -12.57
CA ARG A 20 10.60 0.18 -11.14
C ARG A 20 9.99 1.52 -10.77
N ALA A 21 10.55 2.63 -11.25
CA ALA A 21 10.00 3.96 -11.01
C ALA A 21 8.58 4.09 -11.56
N ASP A 22 8.30 3.52 -12.73
CA ASP A 22 6.98 3.52 -13.33
C ASP A 22 5.97 2.73 -12.48
N CYS A 23 6.35 1.53 -12.02
CA CYS A 23 5.55 0.74 -11.07
C CYS A 23 5.28 1.52 -9.78
N GLU A 24 6.29 2.21 -9.22
CA GLU A 24 6.14 3.03 -8.02
C GLU A 24 5.16 4.20 -8.26
N ARG A 25 5.22 4.85 -9.44
CA ARG A 25 4.24 5.89 -9.81
C ARG A 25 2.81 5.35 -9.91
N VAL A 26 2.61 4.17 -10.50
CA VAL A 26 1.29 3.52 -10.59
C VAL A 26 0.75 3.15 -9.20
N VAL A 27 1.62 2.65 -8.32
CA VAL A 27 1.23 2.36 -6.93
C VAL A 27 0.84 3.63 -6.18
N ARG A 28 1.58 4.72 -6.35
CA ARG A 28 1.25 6.00 -5.72
C ARG A 28 -0.08 6.56 -6.22
N ALA A 29 -0.27 6.64 -7.54
CA ALA A 29 -1.51 7.15 -8.13
C ALA A 29 -2.74 6.33 -7.67
N GLY A 30 -2.63 5.00 -7.62
CA GLY A 30 -3.74 4.19 -7.11
C GLY A 30 -3.94 4.26 -5.60
N ALA A 31 -2.88 4.56 -4.83
CA ALA A 31 -3.01 4.83 -3.40
C ALA A 31 -3.78 6.13 -3.12
N GLU A 32 -3.65 7.14 -3.98
CA GLU A 32 -4.43 8.39 -3.90
C GLU A 32 -5.92 8.15 -4.20
N LEU A 33 -6.23 7.20 -5.09
CA LEU A 33 -7.61 6.80 -5.44
C LEU A 33 -8.19 5.69 -4.54
N TYR A 34 -7.47 5.32 -3.48
CA TYR A 34 -7.87 4.23 -2.61
C TYR A 34 -9.09 4.59 -1.75
N ASP A 35 -10.18 3.84 -1.93
CA ASP A 35 -11.38 3.88 -1.10
C ASP A 35 -11.44 2.65 -0.17
N ARG A 36 -11.48 2.88 1.15
CA ARG A 36 -11.54 1.81 2.17
C ARG A 36 -12.79 0.93 2.01
N ALA A 37 -13.95 1.54 1.80
CA ALA A 37 -15.23 0.83 1.71
C ALA A 37 -15.30 -0.05 0.45
N ARG A 38 -14.72 0.40 -0.67
CA ARG A 38 -14.68 -0.37 -1.92
C ARG A 38 -13.66 -1.51 -1.89
N HIS A 39 -12.48 -1.27 -1.33
CA HIS A 39 -11.34 -2.16 -1.51
C HIS A 39 -11.13 -3.16 -0.37
N LEU A 40 -11.30 -2.75 0.89
CA LEU A 40 -10.96 -3.59 2.04
C LEU A 40 -11.77 -4.89 2.16
N PRO A 41 -13.08 -4.95 1.80
CA PRO A 41 -13.81 -6.21 1.83
C PRO A 41 -13.14 -7.31 1.00
N ARG A 42 -12.61 -6.96 -0.19
CA ARG A 42 -11.98 -7.93 -1.11
C ARG A 42 -10.49 -8.17 -0.84
N LEU A 43 -9.77 -7.16 -0.38
CA LEU A 43 -8.32 -7.24 -0.18
C LEU A 43 -7.94 -7.81 1.19
N ALA A 44 -8.64 -7.38 2.24
CA ALA A 44 -8.31 -7.70 3.63
C ALA A 44 -9.39 -8.52 4.36
N ARG A 45 -10.52 -8.82 3.69
CA ARG A 45 -11.72 -9.43 4.32
C ARG A 45 -12.21 -8.58 5.49
N ALA A 46 -12.16 -7.26 5.34
CA ALA A 46 -12.57 -6.34 6.39
C ALA A 46 -14.09 -6.33 6.56
N THR A 47 -14.56 -6.22 7.80
CA THR A 47 -15.98 -6.05 8.10
C THR A 47 -16.40 -4.58 7.97
N PRO A 48 -17.71 -4.28 7.80
CA PRO A 48 -18.20 -2.89 7.82
C PRO A 48 -17.78 -2.11 9.07
N GLN A 49 -17.74 -2.77 10.24
CA GLN A 49 -17.32 -2.18 11.51
C GLN A 49 -15.83 -1.81 11.49
N GLU A 50 -14.98 -2.70 10.97
CA GLU A 50 -13.54 -2.41 10.83
C GLU A 50 -13.26 -1.27 9.83
N ILE A 51 -14.08 -1.18 8.77
CA ILE A 51 -14.00 -0.12 7.77
C ILE A 51 -14.45 1.23 8.35
N ALA A 52 -15.55 1.25 9.11
CA ALA A 52 -16.07 2.44 9.75
C ALA A 52 -15.19 2.92 10.91
N SER A 53 -14.41 2.03 11.51
CA SER A 53 -13.55 2.37 12.64
C SER A 53 -12.48 3.39 12.28
N GLY A 54 -12.42 4.45 13.09
CA GLY A 54 -11.32 5.40 13.16
C GLY A 54 -10.18 4.95 14.07
N ASP A 55 -10.34 3.81 14.77
CA ASP A 55 -9.34 3.30 15.70
C ASP A 55 -8.07 2.85 14.96
N ARG A 56 -6.95 3.36 15.46
CA ARG A 56 -5.63 3.03 14.98
C ARG A 56 -5.27 1.55 15.16
N ALA A 57 -5.71 0.91 16.25
CA ALA A 57 -5.46 -0.51 16.46
C ALA A 57 -6.10 -1.34 15.34
N VAL A 58 -7.34 -1.00 14.96
CA VAL A 58 -8.04 -1.61 13.83
C VAL A 58 -7.29 -1.36 12.51
N GLY A 59 -6.81 -0.14 12.27
CA GLY A 59 -6.01 0.16 11.08
C GLY A 59 -4.73 -0.69 10.98
N ARG A 60 -4.02 -0.89 12.10
CA ARG A 60 -2.83 -1.78 12.14
C ARG A 60 -3.18 -3.25 11.83
N ILE A 61 -4.32 -3.74 12.33
CA ILE A 61 -4.80 -5.09 12.03
C ILE A 61 -5.07 -5.25 10.54
N LEU A 62 -5.76 -4.28 9.93
CA LEU A 62 -6.06 -4.28 8.50
C LEU A 62 -4.78 -4.23 7.64
N LEU A 63 -3.83 -3.36 8.00
CA LEU A 63 -2.52 -3.28 7.34
C LEU A 63 -1.78 -4.62 7.41
N ALA A 64 -1.77 -5.29 8.57
CA ALA A 64 -1.15 -6.60 8.72
C ALA A 64 -1.80 -7.67 7.84
N ARG A 65 -3.13 -7.65 7.69
CA ARG A 65 -3.88 -8.55 6.79
C ARG A 65 -3.51 -8.30 5.32
N LEU A 66 -3.44 -7.03 4.89
CA LEU A 66 -3.02 -6.66 3.53
C LEU A 66 -1.59 -7.14 3.23
N MET A 67 -0.65 -6.92 4.15
CA MET A 67 0.73 -7.38 4.00
C MET A 67 0.83 -8.92 3.91
N ARG A 68 0.02 -9.64 4.68
CA ARG A 68 -0.06 -11.11 4.59
C ARG A 68 -0.64 -11.55 3.24
N ALA A 69 -1.70 -10.91 2.76
CA ALA A 69 -2.28 -11.21 1.45
C ALA A 69 -1.27 -10.97 0.31
N LEU A 70 -0.52 -9.87 0.36
CA LEU A 70 0.51 -9.54 -0.63
C LEU A 70 1.66 -10.56 -0.64
N ARG A 71 2.11 -11.02 0.54
CA ARG A 71 3.11 -12.09 0.63
C ARG A 71 2.62 -13.38 -0.03
N SER A 72 1.36 -13.74 0.18
CA SER A 72 0.74 -14.90 -0.48
C SER A 72 0.66 -14.71 -2.00
N GLU A 73 0.23 -13.54 -2.48
CA GLU A 73 0.16 -13.20 -3.90
C GLU A 73 1.54 -13.29 -4.58
N ARG A 74 2.58 -12.73 -3.94
CA ARG A 74 3.96 -12.83 -4.40
C ARG A 74 4.48 -14.27 -4.43
N ARG A 75 4.05 -15.12 -3.49
CA ARG A 75 4.43 -16.54 -3.50
C ARG A 75 3.79 -17.26 -4.67
N ARG A 76 2.50 -17.01 -4.94
CA ARG A 76 1.77 -17.56 -6.11
C ARG A 76 2.41 -17.12 -7.42
N GLY A 77 2.72 -15.83 -7.59
CA GLY A 77 3.36 -15.32 -8.80
C GLY A 77 4.74 -15.96 -9.06
N ARG A 78 5.57 -16.14 -8.02
CA ARG A 78 6.87 -16.81 -8.16
C ARG A 78 6.77 -18.30 -8.50
N ALA A 79 5.69 -18.95 -8.06
CA ALA A 79 5.46 -20.37 -8.33
C ALA A 79 4.78 -20.61 -9.70
N GLY A 80 4.48 -19.56 -10.48
CA GLY A 80 3.67 -19.68 -11.70
C GLY A 80 2.27 -20.21 -11.42
N HIS A 81 1.76 -20.02 -10.20
CA HIS A 81 0.49 -20.61 -9.77
C HIS A 81 -0.67 -19.97 -10.53
N TRP A 82 -1.60 -20.78 -11.03
CA TRP A 82 -2.73 -20.34 -11.85
C TRP A 82 -3.59 -19.25 -11.19
N SER A 83 -3.68 -19.26 -9.85
CA SER A 83 -4.45 -18.26 -9.10
C SER A 83 -3.68 -16.98 -8.75
N TYR A 84 -2.51 -16.76 -9.36
CA TYR A 84 -1.84 -15.47 -9.28
C TYR A 84 -2.62 -14.41 -10.05
N ASP A 85 -2.87 -13.26 -9.42
CA ASP A 85 -3.56 -12.14 -10.04
C ASP A 85 -2.71 -10.87 -9.91
N LEU A 86 -2.26 -10.33 -11.05
CA LEU A 86 -1.47 -9.10 -11.13
C LEU A 86 -2.27 -7.87 -10.69
N ASN A 87 -3.56 -7.78 -11.03
CA ASN A 87 -4.42 -6.68 -10.63
C ASN A 87 -4.60 -6.68 -9.11
N ARG A 88 -4.83 -7.87 -8.54
CA ARG A 88 -4.88 -8.05 -7.08
C ARG A 88 -3.55 -7.68 -6.42
N HIS A 89 -2.42 -8.02 -7.02
CA HIS A 89 -1.11 -7.63 -6.51
C HIS A 89 -0.95 -6.11 -6.45
N ILE A 90 -1.26 -5.41 -7.55
CA ILE A 90 -1.16 -3.94 -7.64
C ILE A 90 -2.11 -3.28 -6.63
N ALA A 91 -3.35 -3.75 -6.54
CA ALA A 91 -4.33 -3.24 -5.57
C ALA A 91 -3.87 -3.43 -4.11
N LEU A 92 -3.23 -4.55 -3.78
CA LEU A 92 -2.65 -4.77 -2.45
C LEU A 92 -1.50 -3.80 -2.14
N MET A 93 -0.64 -3.51 -3.12
CA MET A 93 0.44 -2.53 -2.96
C MET A 93 -0.11 -1.12 -2.71
N GLN A 94 -1.11 -0.70 -3.51
CA GLN A 94 -1.78 0.59 -3.39
C GLN A 94 -2.48 0.74 -2.03
N ALA A 95 -3.25 -0.27 -1.60
CA ALA A 95 -3.94 -0.25 -0.31
C ALA A 95 -2.96 -0.20 0.88
N ILE A 96 -1.82 -0.91 0.81
CA ILE A 96 -0.79 -0.87 1.86
C ILE A 96 -0.15 0.52 1.94
N ALA A 97 0.15 1.15 0.80
CA ALA A 97 0.70 2.50 0.77
C ALA A 97 -0.27 3.51 1.38
N ALA A 98 -1.55 3.47 1.00
CA ALA A 98 -2.58 4.35 1.52
C ALA A 98 -2.82 4.15 3.04
N GLU A 99 -2.92 2.89 3.51
CA GLU A 99 -3.17 2.62 4.93
C GLU A 99 -1.97 3.01 5.82
N ARG A 100 -0.74 2.90 5.31
CA ARG A 100 0.45 3.42 6.01
C ARG A 100 0.42 4.94 6.15
N ALA A 101 0.12 5.65 5.06
CA ALA A 101 0.01 7.11 5.08
C ALA A 101 -1.09 7.58 6.04
N ARG A 102 -2.25 6.90 6.03
CA ARG A 102 -3.35 7.13 6.98
C ARG A 102 -2.90 6.97 8.43
N LEU A 103 -2.18 5.89 8.76
CA LEU A 103 -1.71 5.64 10.12
C LEU A 103 -0.69 6.68 10.59
N MET A 104 0.22 7.12 9.70
CA MET A 104 1.16 8.22 9.98
C MET A 104 0.41 9.53 10.25
N ALA A 105 -0.59 9.88 9.44
CA ALA A 105 -1.40 11.07 9.70
C ALA A 105 -2.14 11.01 11.04
N LEU A 106 -2.56 9.82 11.49
CA LEU A 106 -3.16 9.62 12.82
C LEU A 106 -2.12 9.76 13.95
N ASP A 107 -0.87 9.32 13.74
CA ASP A 107 0.25 9.59 14.66
C ASP A 107 0.44 11.09 14.86
N ASP A 108 0.58 11.82 13.76
CA ASP A 108 0.86 13.26 13.76
C ASP A 108 -0.29 14.04 14.42
N ALA A 109 -1.54 13.67 14.12
CA ALA A 109 -2.71 14.27 14.74
C ALA A 109 -2.79 13.99 16.25
N THR A 110 -2.33 12.82 16.69
CA THR A 110 -2.30 12.47 18.12
C THR A 110 -1.21 13.29 18.84
N ALA A 111 -0.01 13.39 18.25
CA ALA A 111 1.08 14.19 18.78
C ALA A 111 0.70 15.68 18.88
N ALA A 112 0.04 16.23 17.87
CA ALA A 112 -0.42 17.61 17.85
C ALA A 112 -1.44 17.92 18.95
N ARG A 113 -2.34 16.96 19.29
CA ARG A 113 -3.29 17.11 20.40
C ARG A 113 -2.60 17.22 21.74
N HIS A 114 -1.63 16.33 22.00
CA HIS A 114 -0.84 16.35 23.23
C HIS A 114 -0.03 17.65 23.37
N ALA A 115 0.58 18.14 22.29
CA ALA A 115 1.33 19.39 22.30
C ALA A 115 0.44 20.64 22.55
N GLY A 116 -0.85 20.58 22.19
CA GLY A 116 -1.81 21.67 22.43
C GLY A 116 -2.32 21.74 23.88
N GLU A 117 -2.37 20.61 24.58
CA GLU A 117 -2.79 20.52 25.99
C GLU A 117 -1.68 20.96 26.97
N GLU A 118 -0.41 20.95 26.56
CA GLU A 118 0.74 21.37 27.38
C GLU A 118 0.96 22.89 27.44
N ARG A 119 0.01 23.77 27.05
CA ARG A 119 0.09 25.19 27.41
C ARG A 119 -0.49 25.40 28.80
N PRO A 120 0.32 25.51 29.87
CA PRO A 120 -0.21 25.91 31.15
C PRO A 120 -0.59 27.38 31.02
N THR A 121 -1.76 27.74 31.50
CA THR A 121 -2.14 29.12 31.85
C THR A 121 -1.24 29.60 32.99
N ALA A 122 0.05 29.79 32.70
CA ALA A 122 0.96 30.42 33.62
C ALA A 122 0.73 31.92 33.53
N ASN A 123 0.05 32.42 34.56
CA ASN A 123 0.22 33.71 35.21
C ASN A 123 -0.95 34.70 35.05
N GLY A 124 -1.66 34.87 36.16
CA GLY A 124 -2.62 35.93 36.42
C GLY A 124 -2.83 36.00 37.93
N ARG A 125 -1.76 36.41 38.63
CA ARG A 125 -1.82 36.90 40.02
C ARG A 125 -2.65 38.18 40.08
#